data_AF-A0AAW0G0Q9-F1
#
_entry.id   AF-A0AAW0G0Q9-F1
#
_cell.length_a   1.000
_cell.length_b   1.000
_cell.length_c   1.000
_cell.angle_alpha   90.00
_cell.angle_beta   90.00
_cell.angle_gamma   90.00
#
_symmetry.space_group_name_H-M   'P 1'
#
loop_
_entity.id
_entity.type
_entity.pdbx_description
1 polymer ?
#
loop_
_entity_poly.entity_id
_entity_poly.type
_entity_poly.pdbx_seq_one_letter_code
_entity_poly.pdbx_strand_id
1 'polypeptide(L)'
;MYKFTSSHNVLLGNVMDFSIARKDGSEFHLILSRSTGFTPTQQFARLNSTSPRFQPLTLSKEGRPCIWLDVDYERDPREFANQGAILEALLEAQPRAPIRLTGRKRTMSGVGGEREAVEVEVMLEEDELARCCYYCGSPENDWDGDNRFRRLTGEGYESTYRCLQCDKIWPISRYLGRKFRIHLF
;
A
#
# COMPACT_ATOMS: atom_id res chain seq x y z
N MET A 1 -4.19 12.59 -3.56
CA MET A 1 -4.47 11.15 -3.44
C MET A 1 -5.60 10.72 -4.39
N TYR A 2 -5.36 9.75 -5.28
CA TYR A 2 -6.41 9.17 -6.13
C TYR A 2 -7.19 8.09 -5.37
N LYS A 3 -8.51 8.09 -5.51
CA LYS A 3 -9.42 7.19 -4.77
C LYS A 3 -10.14 6.22 -5.68
N PHE A 4 -10.43 5.06 -5.10
CA PHE A 4 -11.16 3.98 -5.72
C PHE A 4 -12.29 3.51 -4.83
N THR A 5 -13.34 2.99 -5.46
CA THR A 5 -14.44 2.29 -4.78
C THR A 5 -14.62 0.90 -5.37
N SER A 6 -15.12 -0.06 -4.60
CA SER A 6 -15.47 -1.40 -5.12
C SER A 6 -16.79 -1.87 -4.54
N SER A 7 -17.56 -2.63 -5.32
CA SER A 7 -18.75 -3.35 -4.85
C SER A 7 -18.40 -4.52 -3.93
N HIS A 8 -17.15 -4.98 -3.97
CA HIS A 8 -16.63 -5.97 -3.04
C HIS A 8 -16.33 -5.32 -1.70
N ASN A 9 -16.89 -5.89 -0.63
CA ASN A 9 -16.49 -5.55 0.73
C ASN A 9 -15.05 -6.00 0.96
N VAL A 10 -14.09 -5.11 0.68
CA VAL A 10 -12.64 -5.35 0.82
C VAL A 10 -12.28 -5.78 2.24
N LEU A 11 -13.13 -5.45 3.23
CA LEU A 11 -13.12 -5.95 4.60
C LEU A 11 -14.55 -6.09 5.13
N LEU A 12 -14.76 -6.90 6.19
CA LEU A 12 -16.04 -7.08 6.92
C LEU A 12 -16.73 -5.80 7.44
N GLY A 13 -16.17 -4.61 7.20
CA GLY A 13 -16.63 -3.33 7.72
C GLY A 13 -17.14 -2.33 6.67
N ASN A 14 -17.55 -2.77 5.48
CA ASN A 14 -18.08 -1.90 4.40
C ASN A 14 -17.13 -0.74 4.05
N VAL A 15 -15.87 -1.06 3.71
CA VAL A 15 -14.94 -0.03 3.19
C VAL A 15 -15.43 0.39 1.80
N MET A 16 -15.86 1.65 1.68
CA MET A 16 -16.33 2.21 0.40
C MET A 16 -15.19 2.81 -0.42
N ASP A 17 -14.21 3.44 0.23
CA ASP A 17 -13.12 4.16 -0.44
C ASP A 17 -11.74 3.59 -0.06
N PHE A 18 -10.88 3.42 -1.06
CA PHE A 18 -9.49 3.05 -0.87
C PHE A 18 -8.55 3.77 -1.83
N SER A 19 -7.26 3.75 -1.51
CA SER A 19 -6.18 4.24 -2.39
C SER A 19 -4.97 3.34 -2.29
N ILE A 20 -4.12 3.32 -3.31
CA ILE A 20 -2.86 2.59 -3.27
C ILE A 20 -1.74 3.59 -3.04
N ALA A 21 -0.90 3.32 -2.04
CA ALA A 21 0.34 4.03 -1.81
C ALA A 21 1.53 3.17 -2.20
N ARG A 22 2.58 3.81 -2.69
CA ARG A 22 3.90 3.21 -2.70
C ARG A 22 4.69 3.70 -1.50
N LYS A 23 5.18 2.74 -0.72
CA LYS A 23 6.17 2.95 0.32
C LYS A 23 7.51 2.45 -0.23
N ASP A 24 8.58 3.08 0.20
CA ASP A 24 9.95 2.97 -0.30
C ASP A 24 10.35 1.64 -1.00
N GLY A 25 11.12 1.77 -2.08
CA GLY A 25 11.58 0.62 -2.85
C GLY A 25 10.43 -0.02 -3.63
N SER A 26 10.11 -1.29 -3.31
CA SER A 26 9.09 -2.07 -3.99
C SER A 26 7.83 -2.32 -3.15
N GLU A 27 7.63 -1.62 -2.04
CA GLU A 27 6.52 -1.87 -1.11
C GLU A 27 5.23 -1.14 -1.53
N PHE A 28 4.14 -1.87 -1.76
CA PHE A 28 2.84 -1.27 -2.10
C PHE A 28 1.82 -1.51 -0.99
N HIS A 29 1.09 -0.47 -0.64
CA HIS A 29 0.13 -0.44 0.46
C HIS A 29 -1.25 -0.11 -0.08
N LEU A 30 -2.25 -0.79 0.46
CA LEU A 30 -3.65 -0.46 0.32
C LEU A 30 -4.06 0.35 1.55
N ILE A 31 -4.52 1.58 1.32
CA ILE A 31 -5.06 2.47 2.35
C ILE A 31 -6.57 2.36 2.28
N LEU A 32 -7.17 1.91 3.38
CA LEU A 32 -8.60 1.67 3.49
C LEU A 32 -9.20 2.74 4.41
N SER A 33 -10.19 3.48 3.91
CA SER A 33 -10.91 4.45 4.72
C SER A 33 -12.05 3.75 5.47
N ARG A 34 -12.05 3.82 6.80
CA ARG A 34 -13.16 3.35 7.64
C ARG A 34 -13.91 4.52 8.24
N SER A 35 -15.22 4.54 8.03
CA SER A 35 -16.15 5.38 8.79
C SER A 35 -16.64 4.62 10.02
N THR A 36 -15.83 4.56 11.07
CA THR A 36 -16.27 4.03 12.38
C THR A 36 -16.47 5.21 13.34
N GLY A 37 -17.71 5.67 13.51
CA GLY A 37 -18.05 6.85 14.32
C GLY A 37 -17.67 8.18 13.67
N PHE A 38 -17.76 9.28 14.43
CA PHE A 38 -17.48 10.65 13.97
C PHE A 38 -16.01 10.91 13.56
N THR A 39 -15.11 9.93 13.75
CA THR A 39 -13.69 10.01 13.40
C THR A 39 -13.36 9.01 12.28
N PRO A 40 -13.08 9.48 11.07
CA PRO A 40 -12.58 8.62 10.00
C PRO A 40 -11.22 8.05 10.42
N THR A 41 -11.12 6.72 10.40
CA THR A 41 -9.87 6.00 10.67
C THR A 41 -9.35 5.39 9.38
N GLN A 42 -8.02 5.30 9.26
CA GLN A 42 -7.38 4.64 8.12
C GLN A 42 -6.76 3.32 8.57
N GLN A 43 -6.96 2.29 7.75
CA GLN A 43 -6.31 0.99 7.88
C GLN A 43 -5.34 0.78 6.71
N PHE A 44 -4.31 -0.02 6.94
CA PHE A 44 -3.23 -0.27 5.97
C PHE A 44 -3.00 -1.75 5.81
N ALA A 45 -3.06 -2.21 4.57
CA ALA A 45 -2.67 -3.57 4.21
C ALA A 45 -1.49 -3.51 3.23
N ARG A 46 -0.46 -4.31 3.46
CA ARG A 46 0.66 -4.44 2.52
C ARG A 46 0.27 -5.39 1.40
N LEU A 47 0.22 -4.89 0.16
CA LEU A 47 -0.21 -5.64 -1.02
C LEU A 47 0.77 -6.74 -1.45
N ASN A 48 2.06 -6.57 -1.18
CA ASN A 48 3.11 -7.52 -1.53
C ASN A 48 3.87 -8.00 -0.28
N SER A 49 3.13 -8.47 0.73
CA SER A 49 3.60 -8.70 2.09
C SER A 49 4.77 -9.68 2.19
N THR A 50 4.81 -10.70 1.34
CA THR A 50 5.87 -11.72 1.31
C THR A 50 7.03 -11.39 0.39
N SER A 51 6.94 -10.29 -0.38
CA SER A 51 8.07 -9.83 -1.20
C SER A 51 9.13 -9.17 -0.31
N PRO A 52 10.44 -9.40 -0.55
CA PRO A 52 11.50 -8.72 0.19
C PRO A 52 11.45 -7.20 0.01
N ARG A 53 11.53 -6.43 1.11
CA ARG A 53 11.40 -4.97 1.08
C ARG A 53 12.45 -4.25 0.22
N PHE A 54 13.67 -4.81 0.17
CA PHE A 54 14.80 -4.20 -0.54
C PHE A 54 15.02 -4.79 -1.94
N GLN A 55 14.05 -5.55 -2.45
CA GLN A 55 14.13 -6.04 -3.82
C GLN A 55 13.88 -4.88 -4.80
N PRO A 56 14.68 -4.76 -5.88
CA PRO A 56 14.40 -3.82 -6.96
C PRO A 56 13.00 -4.04 -7.54
N LEU A 57 12.36 -2.95 -7.93
CA LEU A 57 11.04 -3.01 -8.52
C LEU A 57 11.13 -3.68 -9.89
N THR A 58 10.31 -4.71 -10.11
CA THR A 58 10.18 -5.31 -11.44
C THR A 58 9.23 -4.46 -12.25
N LEU A 59 9.60 -4.11 -13.48
CA LEU A 59 8.77 -3.29 -14.36
C LEU A 59 8.27 -4.11 -15.56
N SER A 60 7.08 -3.77 -16.05
CA SER A 60 6.56 -4.25 -17.34
C SER A 60 7.30 -3.61 -18.51
N LYS A 61 6.96 -4.01 -19.74
CA LYS A 61 7.55 -3.42 -20.96
C LYS A 61 7.17 -1.95 -21.10
N GLU A 62 6.02 -1.58 -20.54
CA GLU A 62 5.46 -0.24 -20.48
C GLU A 62 6.03 0.58 -19.32
N GLY A 63 6.97 0.02 -18.54
CA GLY A 63 7.61 0.71 -17.41
C GLY A 63 6.79 0.73 -16.13
N ARG A 64 5.75 -0.10 -16.03
CA ARG A 64 4.85 -0.11 -14.86
C ARG A 64 5.25 -1.14 -13.80
N PRO A 65 4.99 -0.89 -12.51
CA PRO A 65 5.34 -1.81 -11.44
C PRO A 65 4.63 -3.16 -11.57
N CYS A 66 5.38 -4.26 -11.52
CA CYS A 66 4.86 -5.61 -11.39
C CYS A 66 5.11 -6.11 -9.97
N ILE A 67 4.03 -6.49 -9.27
CA ILE A 67 4.10 -7.01 -7.90
C ILE A 67 3.39 -8.35 -7.79
N TRP A 68 3.87 -9.17 -6.87
CA TRP A 68 3.16 -10.37 -6.46
C TRP A 68 2.16 -9.99 -5.39
N LEU A 69 0.88 -10.09 -5.75
CA LEU A 69 -0.23 -9.75 -4.87
C LEU A 69 -0.39 -10.83 -3.82
N ASP A 70 -0.09 -10.45 -2.59
CA ASP A 70 -0.14 -11.30 -1.42
C ASP A 70 -0.34 -10.42 -0.19
N VAL A 71 -1.60 -10.20 0.16
CA VAL A 71 -2.00 -9.16 1.10
C VAL A 71 -1.90 -9.68 2.53
N ASP A 72 -1.27 -8.91 3.41
CA ASP A 72 -1.08 -9.30 4.83
C ASP A 72 -2.40 -9.48 5.58
N TYR A 73 -3.44 -8.69 5.30
CA TYR A 73 -4.76 -8.83 5.90
C TYR A 73 -5.42 -10.17 5.61
N GLU A 74 -5.24 -10.70 4.41
CA GLU A 74 -5.79 -12.01 4.08
C GLU A 74 -4.99 -13.14 4.76
N ARG A 75 -3.74 -12.89 5.16
CA ARG A 75 -2.85 -13.85 5.82
C ARG A 75 -3.06 -13.98 7.32
N ASP A 76 -3.58 -12.96 7.98
CA ASP A 76 -3.83 -12.99 9.42
C ASP A 76 -5.09 -13.83 9.72
N PRO A 77 -4.96 -14.99 10.40
CA PRO A 77 -6.12 -15.83 10.72
C PRO A 77 -7.09 -15.16 11.73
N ARG A 78 -6.70 -14.04 12.35
CA ARG A 78 -7.54 -13.26 13.26
C ARG A 78 -8.39 -12.23 12.51
N GLU A 79 -7.96 -11.85 11.31
CA GLU A 79 -8.73 -10.98 10.43
C GLU A 79 -9.64 -11.88 9.60
N PHE A 80 -10.95 -11.70 9.68
CA PHE A 80 -11.94 -12.44 8.89
C PHE A 80 -11.96 -11.99 7.42
N ALA A 81 -10.82 -11.60 6.85
CA ALA A 81 -10.73 -11.25 5.46
C ALA A 81 -10.85 -12.53 4.62
N ASN A 82 -11.84 -12.56 3.73
CA ASN A 82 -11.97 -13.65 2.75
C ASN A 82 -10.76 -13.63 1.83
N GLN A 83 -10.05 -14.76 1.73
CA GLN A 83 -8.91 -14.88 0.82
C GLN A 83 -9.34 -14.57 -0.63
N GLY A 84 -8.62 -13.69 -1.31
CA GLY A 84 -8.90 -13.31 -2.69
C GLY A 84 -9.87 -12.14 -2.85
N ALA A 85 -10.57 -11.72 -1.79
CA ALA A 85 -11.51 -10.60 -1.85
C ALA A 85 -10.82 -9.29 -2.24
N ILE A 86 -9.54 -9.10 -1.84
CA ILE A 86 -8.80 -7.89 -2.20
C ILE A 86 -8.43 -7.90 -3.68
N LEU A 87 -8.08 -9.06 -4.25
CA LEU A 87 -7.82 -9.17 -5.69
C LEU A 87 -9.06 -8.80 -6.50
N GLU A 88 -10.21 -9.40 -6.18
CA GLU A 88 -11.49 -9.12 -6.85
C GLU A 88 -11.86 -7.64 -6.73
N ALA A 89 -11.73 -7.07 -5.53
CA ALA A 89 -12.03 -5.67 -5.29
C ALA A 89 -11.17 -4.72 -6.13
N LEU A 90 -9.88 -5.02 -6.29
CA LEU A 90 -8.96 -4.23 -7.09
C LEU A 90 -9.20 -4.40 -8.60
N LEU A 91 -9.68 -5.55 -9.06
CA LEU A 91 -10.01 -5.76 -10.47
C LEU A 91 -11.32 -5.05 -10.88
N GLU A 92 -12.26 -4.90 -9.96
CA GLU A 92 -13.57 -4.27 -10.20
C GLU A 92 -13.64 -2.80 -9.77
N ALA A 93 -12.52 -2.26 -9.31
CA ALA A 93 -12.48 -0.92 -8.76
C ALA A 93 -12.94 0.14 -9.77
N GLN A 94 -13.69 1.12 -9.27
CA GLN A 94 -14.11 2.32 -9.99
C GLN A 94 -13.25 3.51 -9.55
N PRO A 95 -12.95 4.48 -10.43
CA PRO A 95 -13.45 4.59 -11.81
C PRO A 95 -12.74 3.68 -12.83
N ARG A 96 -11.62 3.06 -12.44
CA ARG A 96 -10.88 2.09 -13.25
C ARG A 96 -10.12 1.13 -12.35
N ALA A 97 -9.85 -0.08 -12.86
CA ALA A 97 -9.02 -1.05 -12.17
C ALA A 97 -7.59 -0.49 -11.95
N PRO A 98 -7.10 -0.35 -10.70
CA PRO A 98 -5.73 0.06 -10.40
C PRO A 98 -4.69 -1.02 -10.71
N ILE A 99 -5.11 -2.25 -11.02
CA ILE A 99 -4.24 -3.38 -11.33
C ILE A 99 -4.68 -4.12 -12.59
N ARG A 100 -3.76 -4.88 -13.18
CA ARG A 100 -4.01 -5.81 -14.28
C ARG A 100 -3.29 -7.14 -14.03
N LEU A 101 -3.95 -8.26 -14.28
CA LEU A 101 -3.33 -9.59 -14.18
C LEU A 101 -2.27 -9.78 -15.28
N THR A 102 -1.09 -10.30 -14.93
CA THR A 102 -0.07 -10.68 -15.92
C THR A 102 -0.21 -12.14 -16.36
N GLY A 103 -1.01 -12.93 -15.64
CA GLY A 103 -1.18 -14.37 -15.85
C GLY A 103 -0.14 -15.24 -15.14
N ARG A 104 0.93 -14.64 -14.58
CA ARG A 104 1.92 -15.37 -13.79
C ARG A 104 1.41 -15.67 -12.39
N LYS A 105 1.78 -16.84 -11.88
CA LYS A 105 1.42 -17.33 -10.56
C LYS A 105 2.62 -17.98 -9.89
N ARG A 106 2.70 -17.91 -8.56
CA ARG A 106 3.74 -18.60 -7.77
C ARG A 106 3.26 -18.90 -6.37
N THR A 107 3.79 -19.96 -5.78
CA THR A 107 3.55 -20.26 -4.36
C THR A 107 4.44 -19.37 -3.49
N MET A 108 3.83 -18.73 -2.49
CA MET A 108 4.46 -17.85 -1.51
C MET A 108 4.26 -18.40 -0.11
N SER A 109 5.37 -18.62 0.59
CA SER A 109 5.38 -19.01 2.00
C SER A 109 5.46 -17.77 2.89
N GLY A 110 4.68 -17.73 3.95
CA GLY A 110 4.65 -16.62 4.89
C GLY A 110 3.83 -16.92 6.13
N VAL A 111 3.51 -15.88 6.90
CA VAL A 111 2.55 -15.99 8.00
C VAL A 111 1.21 -16.51 7.45
N GLY A 112 0.60 -17.46 8.15
CA GLY A 112 -0.64 -18.12 7.70
C GLY A 112 -0.44 -19.23 6.67
N GLY A 113 0.81 -19.64 6.38
CA GLY A 113 1.13 -20.80 5.54
C GLY A 113 1.45 -20.48 4.08
N GLU A 114 1.49 -21.53 3.26
CA GLU A 114 1.69 -21.43 1.82
C GLU A 114 0.41 -20.96 1.11
N ARG A 115 0.56 -20.06 0.13
CA ARG A 115 -0.53 -19.56 -0.69
C ARG A 115 -0.08 -19.32 -2.13
N GLU A 116 -0.99 -19.46 -3.07
CA GLU A 116 -0.77 -19.09 -4.46
C GLU A 116 -0.96 -17.56 -4.60
N ALA A 117 0.12 -16.87 -4.95
CA ALA A 117 0.10 -15.44 -5.27
C ALA A 117 0.06 -15.26 -6.79
N VAL A 118 -0.77 -14.32 -7.25
CA VAL A 118 -0.79 -13.88 -8.65
C VAL A 118 0.09 -12.66 -8.83
N GLU A 119 0.73 -12.54 -9.98
CA GLU A 119 1.42 -11.30 -10.31
C GLU A 119 0.46 -10.33 -11.01
N VAL A 120 0.53 -9.08 -10.57
CA VAL A 120 -0.25 -7.98 -11.09
C VAL A 120 0.65 -6.83 -11.51
N GLU A 121 0.28 -6.17 -12.59
CA GLU A 121 0.84 -4.90 -13.01
C GLU A 121 0.00 -3.76 -12.40
N VAL A 122 0.65 -2.79 -11.77
CA VAL A 122 0.02 -1.61 -11.21
C VAL A 122 -0.21 -0.61 -12.34
N MET A 123 -1.48 -0.26 -12.55
CA MET A 123 -1.95 0.59 -13.65
C MET A 123 -1.99 2.08 -13.30
N LEU A 124 -1.47 2.43 -12.12
CA LEU A 124 -1.46 3.79 -11.59
C LEU A 124 -0.13 4.46 -11.93
N GLU A 125 -0.21 5.66 -12.46
CA GLU A 125 0.94 6.54 -12.64
C GLU A 125 1.42 7.07 -11.27
N GLU A 126 2.59 7.69 -11.24
CA GLU A 126 3.23 8.12 -9.98
C GLU A 126 2.36 9.09 -9.17
N ASP A 127 1.68 10.02 -9.85
CA ASP A 127 0.82 11.05 -9.26
C ASP A 127 -0.54 10.52 -8.79
N GLU A 128 -0.95 9.37 -9.31
CA GLU A 128 -2.17 8.67 -8.87
C GLU A 128 -1.92 7.82 -7.61
N LEU A 129 -0.66 7.46 -7.33
CA LEU A 129 -0.29 6.80 -6.09
C LEU A 129 -0.31 7.77 -4.91
N ALA A 130 -0.93 7.36 -3.81
CA ALA A 130 -0.84 8.08 -2.55
C ALA A 130 0.61 8.09 -2.05
N ARG A 131 1.06 9.22 -1.52
CA ARG A 131 2.41 9.34 -0.97
C ARG A 131 2.48 8.65 0.39
N CYS A 132 3.61 8.02 0.69
CA CYS A 132 3.88 7.48 2.02
C CYS A 132 5.20 8.04 2.57
N CYS A 133 5.20 8.46 3.83
CA CYS A 133 6.39 9.04 4.44
C CYS A 133 7.47 7.97 4.62
N TYR A 134 8.63 8.18 4.00
CA TYR A 134 9.81 7.32 4.11
C TYR A 134 10.23 7.04 5.57
N TYR A 135 10.03 8.00 6.48
CA TYR A 135 10.48 7.89 7.87
C TYR A 135 9.41 7.30 8.79
N CYS A 136 8.22 7.90 8.81
CA CYS A 136 7.15 7.48 9.72
C CYS A 136 6.11 6.58 9.06
N GLY A 137 6.26 6.19 7.79
CA GLY A 137 5.29 5.33 7.10
C GLY A 137 3.85 5.87 7.08
N SER A 138 3.65 7.14 7.44
CA SER A 138 2.33 7.76 7.39
C SER A 138 1.93 7.92 5.93
N PRO A 139 0.77 7.42 5.52
CA PRO A 139 0.22 7.71 4.19
C PRO A 139 -0.21 9.17 4.09
N GLU A 140 -0.45 9.59 2.87
CA GLU A 140 -1.31 10.71 2.51
C GLU A 140 -2.77 10.38 2.83
N ASN A 141 -3.49 11.38 3.33
CA ASN A 141 -4.94 11.35 3.52
C ASN A 141 -5.59 12.58 2.87
N ASP A 142 -6.93 12.60 2.83
CA ASP A 142 -7.68 13.64 2.12
C ASP A 142 -7.53 15.05 2.70
N TRP A 143 -7.18 15.18 3.98
CA TRP A 143 -7.01 16.48 4.63
C TRP A 143 -5.60 17.05 4.43
N ASP A 144 -4.71 16.28 3.82
CA ASP A 144 -3.29 16.60 3.86
C ASP A 144 -2.87 17.73 2.94
N GLY A 145 -3.69 18.09 1.96
CA GLY A 145 -3.33 19.06 0.94
C GLY A 145 -2.01 18.72 0.25
N ASP A 146 -1.63 19.51 -0.76
CA ASP A 146 -0.44 19.19 -1.56
C ASP A 146 0.88 19.37 -0.80
N ASN A 147 0.85 20.14 0.29
CA ASN A 147 2.04 20.58 1.01
C ASN A 147 2.49 19.64 2.14
N ARG A 148 1.68 18.64 2.55
CA ARG A 148 2.10 17.74 3.65
C ARG A 148 3.29 16.88 3.26
N PHE A 149 3.48 16.54 1.99
CA PHE A 149 4.53 15.63 1.55
C PHE A 149 5.48 16.31 0.57
N ARG A 150 6.77 16.32 0.92
CA ARG A 150 7.86 16.78 0.07
C ARG A 150 8.62 15.59 -0.51
N ARG A 151 8.88 15.60 -1.82
CA ARG A 151 9.76 14.61 -2.47
C ARG A 151 11.18 14.76 -1.91
N LEU A 152 11.81 13.64 -1.55
CA LEU A 152 13.18 13.61 -1.03
C LEU A 152 14.20 13.28 -2.11
N THR A 153 13.95 12.22 -2.87
CA THR A 153 14.83 11.69 -3.92
C THR A 153 14.04 10.76 -4.83
N GLY A 154 14.66 10.35 -5.95
CA GLY A 154 14.11 9.45 -6.96
C GLY A 154 13.09 10.14 -7.87
N GLU A 155 12.82 9.51 -9.00
CA GLU A 155 11.85 9.95 -10.01
C GLU A 155 10.88 8.80 -10.33
N GLY A 156 9.65 9.11 -10.76
CA GLY A 156 8.66 8.11 -11.12
C GLY A 156 8.41 7.11 -9.98
N TYR A 157 8.32 5.84 -10.34
CA TYR A 157 8.20 4.74 -9.38
C TYR A 157 9.48 4.46 -8.57
N GLU A 158 10.42 5.39 -8.49
CA GLU A 158 11.52 5.38 -7.52
C GLU A 158 11.40 6.51 -6.48
N SER A 159 10.49 7.46 -6.68
CA SER A 159 10.34 8.61 -5.80
C SER A 159 10.01 8.21 -4.35
N THR A 160 10.58 8.96 -3.42
CA THR A 160 10.35 8.83 -1.98
C THR A 160 9.93 10.16 -1.39
N TYR A 161 9.07 10.11 -0.38
CA TYR A 161 8.42 11.30 0.18
C TYR A 161 8.67 11.43 1.68
N ARG A 162 8.68 12.66 2.18
CA ARG A 162 8.73 12.98 3.61
C ARG A 162 7.53 13.82 4.00
N CYS A 163 6.85 13.43 5.06
CA CYS A 163 5.80 14.28 5.63
C CYS A 163 6.38 15.48 6.40
N LEU A 164 5.65 16.59 6.44
CA LEU A 164 6.04 17.81 7.17
C LEU A 164 6.36 17.56 8.65
N GLN A 165 5.64 16.64 9.30
CA GLN A 165 5.92 16.30 10.70
C GLN A 165 7.34 15.72 10.85
N CYS A 166 7.73 14.77 10.00
CA CYS A 166 9.08 14.23 10.01
C CYS A 166 10.14 15.24 9.55
N ASP A 167 9.76 16.23 8.74
CA ASP A 167 10.67 17.28 8.31
C ASP A 167 11.03 18.23 9.47
N LYS A 168 10.08 18.49 10.36
CA LYS A 168 10.25 19.32 11.57
C LYS A 168 11.03 18.62 12.70
N ILE A 169 11.15 17.28 12.68
CA ILE A 169 11.87 16.51 13.69
C ILE A 169 13.38 16.51 13.38
N TRP A 170 14.22 16.87 14.36
CA TRP A 170 15.69 16.93 14.24
C TRP A 170 16.33 15.59 13.85
N PRO A 171 17.47 15.59 13.12
CA PRO A 171 18.12 14.37 12.59
C PRO A 171 18.41 13.27 13.62
N ILE A 172 18.75 13.64 14.87
CA ILE A 172 19.09 12.70 15.96
C ILE A 172 17.89 11.83 16.37
N SER A 173 16.69 12.41 16.44
CA SER A 173 15.47 11.67 16.76
C SER A 173 15.04 10.70 15.64
N ARG A 174 15.51 10.93 14.40
CA ARG A 174 15.24 10.07 13.23
C ARG A 174 16.01 8.75 13.27
N TYR A 175 17.20 8.73 13.89
CA TYR A 175 18.00 7.52 14.06
C TYR A 175 17.39 6.59 15.11
N LEU A 176 16.80 7.16 16.17
CA LEU A 176 16.13 6.41 17.23
C LEU A 176 14.77 5.85 16.76
N GLY A 177 13.98 6.62 16.00
CA GLY A 177 12.69 6.15 15.46
C GLY A 177 12.77 4.91 14.54
N ARG A 178 13.90 4.72 13.83
CA ARG A 178 14.15 3.50 13.03
C ARG A 178 14.43 2.26 13.89
N LYS A 179 15.03 2.41 15.07
CA LYS A 179 15.33 1.29 15.98
C LYS A 179 14.11 0.88 16.82
N PHE A 180 13.23 1.83 17.18
CA PHE A 180 12.13 1.56 18.10
C PHE A 180 10.81 1.12 17.44
N ARG A 181 10.74 1.06 16.10
CA ARG A 181 9.53 0.59 15.39
C ARG A 181 9.46 -0.92 15.13
N ILE A 182 10.18 -1.71 15.94
CA ILE A 182 10.08 -3.18 15.97
C ILE A 182 9.01 -3.65 16.98
N HIS A 183 8.55 -2.78 17.89
CA HIS A 183 7.44 -3.12 18.79
C HIS A 183 6.56 -1.89 18.99
N LEU A 184 5.35 -1.93 18.43
CA LEU A 184 4.15 -1.24 18.90
C LEU A 184 3.00 -1.74 18.01
N PHE A 185 2.51 -2.93 18.38
CA PHE A 185 1.10 -3.31 18.24
C PHE A 185 0.34 -2.71 19.43
#